data_AF-A0A7Y5ZZ76-F1
#
_entry.id   AF-A0A7Y5ZZ76-F1
#
_cell.length_a   1.000
_cell.length_b   1.000
_cell.length_c   1.000
_cell.angle_alpha   90.00
_cell.angle_beta   90.00
_cell.angle_gamma   90.00
#
_symmetry.space_group_name_H-M   'P 1'
#
loop_
_entity.id
_entity.type
_entity.pdbx_description
1 polymer ?
#
loop_
_entity_poly.entity_id
_entity_poly.type
_entity_poly.pdbx_seq_one_letter_code
_entity_poly.pdbx_strand_id
1 'polypeptide(L)' 'LRIYATPTPTTTRVWTLLHDQTYRVAIAWQNTAYNQPPHTGFFLGSPFTLPAKPVISTP' A
#
# COMPACT_ATOMS: atom_id res chain seq x y z
N LEU A 1 5.42 5.96 21.01
CA LEU A 1 5.31 5.77 19.55
C LEU A 1 5.41 7.13 18.86
N ARG A 2 6.10 7.23 17.73
CA ARG A 2 6.07 8.41 16.84
C ARG A 2 5.65 7.93 15.47
N ILE A 3 4.65 8.57 14.86
CA ILE A 3 4.15 8.22 13.54
C ILE A 3 4.55 9.34 12.59
N TYR A 4 5.22 9.00 11.51
CA TYR A 4 5.69 9.96 10.51
C TYR A 4 4.87 9.78 9.22
N ALA A 5 4.51 10.90 8.62
CA ALA A 5 3.91 10.97 7.29
C ALA A 5 4.75 11.91 6.43
N THR A 6 4.88 11.60 5.14
CA THR A 6 5.66 12.44 4.23
C THR A 6 4.98 13.80 4.01
N PRO A 7 5.69 14.93 4.18
CA PRO A 7 5.17 16.25 3.83
C PRO A 7 5.36 16.57 2.34
N THR A 8 6.12 15.75 1.61
CA THR A 8 6.46 15.99 0.22
C THR A 8 5.21 15.87 -0.66
N PRO A 9 4.83 16.92 -1.40
CA PRO A 9 3.67 16.88 -2.29
C PRO A 9 3.94 15.94 -3.48
N THR A 10 2.87 15.31 -3.98
CA THR A 10 2.90 14.47 -5.17
C THR A 10 1.69 14.77 -6.06
N THR A 11 1.88 14.72 -7.38
CA THR A 11 0.79 14.79 -8.36
C THR A 11 0.18 13.41 -8.66
N THR A 12 0.83 12.33 -8.19
CA THR A 12 0.36 10.96 -8.36
C THR A 12 -0.75 10.65 -7.36
N ARG A 13 -1.94 10.32 -7.85
CA ARG A 13 -3.04 9.80 -7.04
C ARG A 13 -3.14 8.29 -7.22
N VAL A 14 -3.14 7.56 -6.11
CA VAL A 14 -3.36 6.11 -6.06
C VAL A 14 -4.33 5.80 -4.92
N TRP A 15 -5.02 4.66 -4.99
CA TRP A 15 -5.85 4.18 -3.89
C TRP A 15 -5.01 3.95 -2.63
N THR A 16 -5.61 4.07 -1.44
CA THR A 16 -4.92 3.71 -0.20
C THR A 16 -4.38 2.29 -0.30
N LEU A 17 -3.11 2.09 0.07
CA LEU A 17 -2.47 0.78 -0.03
C LEU A 17 -3.13 -0.24 0.91
N LEU A 18 -3.85 0.20 1.94
CA LEU A 18 -4.64 -0.70 2.79
C LEU A 18 -5.86 -1.32 2.10
N HIS A 19 -6.27 -0.82 0.93
CA HIS A 19 -7.29 -1.44 0.08
C HIS A 19 -6.72 -2.38 -0.98
N ASP A 20 -5.39 -2.47 -1.11
CA ASP A 20 -4.73 -3.52 -1.88
C ASP A 20 -4.61 -4.79 -1.03
N GLN A 21 -5.08 -5.93 -1.57
CA GLN A 21 -5.15 -7.19 -0.81
C GLN A 21 -3.77 -7.68 -0.37
N THR A 22 -2.78 -7.66 -1.27
CA THR A 22 -1.41 -8.12 -1.00
C THR A 22 -0.74 -7.23 0.05
N TYR A 23 -0.83 -5.91 -0.11
CA TYR A 23 -0.26 -4.96 0.84
C TYR A 23 -0.93 -5.05 2.22
N ARG A 24 -2.26 -5.17 2.26
CA ARG A 24 -3.03 -5.27 3.52
C ARG A 24 -2.76 -6.56 4.29
N VAL A 25 -2.57 -7.68 3.60
CA VAL A 25 -2.15 -8.94 4.24
C VAL A 25 -0.71 -8.78 4.75
N ALA A 26 0.15 -8.10 3.99
CA ALA A 26 1.54 -7.89 4.38
C ALA A 26 1.72 -7.04 5.64
N ILE A 27 0.94 -5.99 5.81
CA ILE A 27 0.90 -5.22 7.06
C ILE A 27 0.52 -6.11 8.25
N ALA A 28 -0.39 -7.07 8.05
CA ALA A 28 -0.85 -7.96 9.14
C ALA A 28 0.23 -8.95 9.60
N TRP A 29 1.13 -9.41 8.72
CA TRP A 29 2.22 -10.30 9.09
C TRP A 29 3.55 -9.58 9.33
N GLN A 30 3.65 -8.27 9.12
CA GLN A 30 4.91 -7.52 9.23
C GLN A 30 5.65 -7.73 10.56
N ASN A 31 4.95 -8.01 11.66
CA ASN A 31 5.52 -8.29 12.98
C ASN A 31 6.09 -9.72 13.14
N THR A 32 6.02 -10.56 12.11
CA THR A 32 6.37 -11.98 12.18
C THR A 32 7.85 -12.18 11.85
N ALA A 33 8.57 -12.87 12.74
CA ALA A 33 9.97 -13.26 12.57
C ALA A 33 10.87 -12.07 12.17
N TYR A 34 11.64 -12.20 11.09
CA TYR A 34 12.43 -11.11 10.53
C TYR A 34 11.53 -10.24 9.65
N ASN A 35 10.98 -9.18 10.24
CA ASN A 35 10.05 -8.26 9.61
C ASN A 35 10.46 -7.89 8.19
N GLN A 36 9.62 -8.24 7.20
CA GLN A 36 9.84 -7.91 5.80
C GLN A 36 8.97 -6.70 5.38
N PRO A 37 9.38 -5.94 4.35
CA PRO A 37 8.56 -4.86 3.81
C PRO A 37 7.32 -5.41 3.09
N PRO A 38 6.19 -4.67 3.11
CA PRO A 38 5.01 -5.03 2.34
C PRO A 38 5.18 -4.68 0.86
N HIS A 39 4.52 -5.44 -0.01
CA HIS A 39 4.49 -5.22 -1.47
C HIS A 39 3.04 -5.10 -1.96
N THR A 40 2.82 -4.30 -3.01
CA THR A 40 1.52 -4.15 -3.68
C THR A 40 1.22 -5.32 -4.61
N GLY A 41 -0.06 -5.63 -4.83
CA GLY A 41 -0.49 -6.63 -5.82
C GLY A 41 -0.36 -6.16 -7.29
N PHE A 42 -0.03 -4.89 -7.51
CA PHE A 42 0.19 -4.27 -8.81
C PHE A 42 1.56 -3.59 -8.86
N PHE A 43 2.06 -3.32 -10.07
CA PHE A 43 3.31 -2.58 -10.26
C PHE A 43 3.14 -1.10 -9.87
N LEU A 44 3.84 -0.68 -8.80
CA LEU A 44 3.91 0.71 -8.36
C LEU A 44 5.32 1.25 -8.61
N GLY A 45 5.55 1.76 -9.82
CA GLY A 45 6.86 2.25 -10.26
C GLY A 45 6.78 3.13 -11.50
N SER A 46 7.92 3.38 -12.13
CA SER A 46 8.00 4.10 -13.40
C SER A 46 8.13 3.10 -14.57
N PRO A 47 7.31 3.21 -15.63
CA PRO A 47 6.25 4.20 -15.83
C PRO A 47 5.03 3.96 -14.93
N PHE A 48 4.40 5.04 -14.44
CA PHE A 48 3.22 4.95 -13.58
C PHE A 48 1.94 4.80 -14.39
N THR A 49 1.14 3.79 -14.03
CA THR A 49 -0.22 3.59 -14.51
C THR A 49 -1.15 3.45 -13.32
N LEU A 50 -2.27 4.17 -13.33
CA LEU A 50 -3.26 4.07 -12.26
C LEU A 50 -3.79 2.62 -12.19
N PRO A 51 -3.67 1.92 -11.04
CA PRO A 51 -4.19 0.57 -10.90
C PRO A 51 -5.72 0.55 -10.97
N ALA A 52 -6.27 -0.61 -11.30
CA ALA A 52 -7.71 -0.85 -11.28
C ALA A 52 -8.31 -0.48 -9.92
N LYS A 53 -9.56 -0.01 -9.94
CA LYS A 53 -10.30 0.28 -8.72
C LYS A 53 -10.36 -1.00 -7.84
N PRO A 54 -9.99 -0.92 -6.55
CA PRO A 54 -10.09 -2.06 -5.65
C PRO A 54 -11.53 -2.58 -5.56
N VAL A 55 -11.68 -3.89 -5.69
CA VAL A 55 -12.96 -4.59 -5.54
C VAL A 55 -13.11 -5.00 -4.08
N ILE A 56 -13.68 -4.11 -3.27
CA ILE A 56 -13.87 -4.30 -1.82
C ILE A 56 -15.22 -3.73 -1.38
N SER A 57 -15.77 -4.28 -0.29
CA SER A 57 -16.91 -3.73 0.44
C SER A 57 -16.52 -3.58 1.91
N THR A 58 -16.92 -2.48 2.53
CA THR A 58 -16.86 -2.34 3.99
C THR A 58 -18.11 -2.97 4.62
N PRO A 59 -18.02 -3.46 5.86
CA PRO A 59 -19.19 -3.94 6.60
C PRO A 59 -20.22 -2.84 6.84
#